data_AF-A0A3M1IUX4-F1
#
_entry.id   AF-A0A3M1IUX4-F1
#
_cell.length_a   1.000
_cell.length_b   1.000
_cell.length_c   1.000
_cell.angle_alpha   90.00
_cell.angle_beta   90.00
_cell.angle_gamma   90.00
#
_symmetry.space_group_name_H-M   'P 1'
#
loop_
_entity.id
_entity.type
_entity.pdbx_description
1 polymer ?
#
loop_
_entity_poly.entity_id
_entity_poly.type
_entity_poly.pdbx_seq_one_letter_code
_entity_poly.pdbx_strand_id
1 'polypeptide(L)'
;MAQSRILPYLILLGGVFVAATSSIFVRLAQADGTGAPSMVIAAWRLMVATAVLSPLVWRSHRPELRRLHRRDLNWGLAAGVLLAAHLATWISSLAYTSVASSAALVTT
;
A
#
# COMPACT_ATOMS: atom_id res chain seq x y z
N MET A 1 -9.77 -23.36 21.00
CA MET A 1 -8.73 -22.34 20.75
C MET A 1 -9.32 -21.01 21.21
N ALA A 2 -8.87 -20.48 22.36
CA ALA A 2 -9.34 -19.18 22.83
C ALA A 2 -8.78 -18.11 21.87
N GLN A 3 -9.61 -17.68 20.91
CA GLN A 3 -9.27 -16.59 20.00
C GLN A 3 -8.98 -15.35 20.84
N SER A 4 -7.72 -14.98 20.98
CA SER A 4 -7.29 -13.79 21.72
C SER A 4 -7.86 -12.56 21.02
N ARG A 5 -9.02 -12.09 21.49
CA ARG A 5 -9.77 -10.96 20.90
C ARG A 5 -8.95 -9.67 20.79
N ILE A 6 -7.85 -9.56 21.54
CA ILE A 6 -6.94 -8.41 21.59
C ILE A 6 -6.05 -8.33 20.34
N LEU A 7 -5.66 -9.46 19.75
CA LEU A 7 -4.71 -9.49 18.64
C LEU A 7 -5.22 -8.74 17.39
N PRO A 8 -6.49 -8.90 16.94
CA PRO A 8 -7.06 -8.10 15.86
C PRO A 8 -7.01 -6.58 16.14
N TYR A 9 -7.31 -6.16 17.37
CA TYR A 9 -7.29 -4.73 17.73
C TYR A 9 -5.87 -4.14 17.67
N LEU A 10 -4.85 -4.89 18.11
CA LEU A 10 -3.46 -4.44 18.01
C LEU A 10 -2.99 -4.33 16.55
N ILE A 11 -3.40 -5.27 15.69
CA ILE A 11 -3.10 -5.22 14.26
C ILE A 11 -3.77 -3.99 13.61
N LEU A 12 -5.03 -3.72 13.93
CA LEU A 12 -5.75 -2.55 13.44
C LEU A 12 -5.10 -1.25 13.92
N LEU A 13 -4.79 -1.16 15.22
CA LEU A 13 -4.13 0.01 15.79
C LEU A 13 -2.78 0.28 15.10
N GLY A 14 -1.96 -0.76 14.94
CA GLY A 14 -0.69 -0.67 14.22
C GLY A 14 -0.88 -0.24 12.76
N GLY A 15 -1.87 -0.82 12.06
CA GLY A 15 -2.20 -0.47 10.68
C GLY A 15 -2.59 1.00 10.52
N VAL A 16 -3.49 1.50 11.39
CA VAL A 16 -3.92 2.90 11.40
C VAL A 16 -2.74 3.84 11.70
N PHE A 17 -1.91 3.49 12.68
CA PHE A 17 -0.75 4.29 13.06
C PHE A 17 0.27 4.40 11.92
N VAL A 18 0.56 3.28 11.24
CA VAL A 18 1.45 3.24 10.07
C VAL A 18 0.87 4.04 8.91
N ALA A 19 -0.44 3.90 8.63
CA ALA A 19 -1.11 4.63 7.56
C ALA A 19 -1.10 6.16 7.80
N ALA A 20 -1.37 6.60 9.04
CA ALA A 20 -1.34 8.01 9.42
C ALA A 20 0.08 8.61 9.28
N THR A 21 1.08 7.94 9.85
CA THR A 21 2.48 8.38 9.80
C THR A 21 3.01 8.39 8.36
N SER A 22 2.57 7.43 7.55
CA SER A 22 2.91 7.31 6.13
C SER A 22 2.54 8.58 5.34
N SER A 23 1.38 9.18 5.59
CA SER A 23 0.96 10.40 4.88
C SER A 23 1.85 11.61 5.16
N ILE A 24 2.40 11.69 6.38
CA ILE A 24 3.30 12.78 6.79
C ILE A 24 4.63 12.65 6.05
N PHE A 25 5.22 11.44 6.04
CA PHE A 25 6.48 11.19 5.33
C PHE A 25 6.38 11.40 3.82
N VAL A 26 5.26 11.03 3.19
CA VAL A 26 5.03 11.29 1.77
C VAL A 26 5.04 12.78 1.49
N ARG A 27 4.35 13.58 2.32
CA ARG A 27 4.29 15.03 2.15
C ARG A 27 5.63 15.71 2.42
N LEU A 28 6.39 15.21 3.39
CA LEU A 28 7.76 15.65 3.64
C LEU A 28 8.65 15.39 2.42
N ALA A 29 8.58 14.19 1.84
CA ALA A 29 9.35 13.83 0.63
C ALA A 29 8.95 14.66 -0.61
N GLN A 30 7.70 15.14 -0.67
CA GLN A 30 7.24 16.07 -1.71
C GLN A 30 7.73 17.51 -1.46
N ALA A 31 7.90 17.90 -0.18
CA ALA A 31 8.27 19.25 0.22
C ALA A 31 9.79 19.50 0.27
N ASP A 32 10.60 18.47 0.54
CA ASP A 32 12.06 18.58 0.52
C ASP A 32 12.56 18.87 -0.91
N GLY A 33 13.56 19.75 -1.02
CA GLY A 33 13.96 20.56 -2.20
C GLY A 33 14.27 19.87 -3.54
N THR A 34 13.94 18.59 -3.72
CA THR A 34 13.91 17.89 -5.01
C THR A 34 12.51 17.80 -5.63
N GLY A 35 11.43 18.11 -4.87
CA GLY A 35 10.06 18.10 -5.40
C GLY A 35 9.68 16.75 -6.00
N ALA A 36 10.01 15.65 -5.31
CA ALA A 36 9.88 14.30 -5.84
C ALA A 36 8.45 14.06 -6.38
N PRO A 37 8.28 13.71 -7.67
CA PRO A 37 6.96 13.52 -8.24
C PRO A 37 6.18 12.44 -7.48
N SER A 38 4.89 12.68 -7.23
CA SER A 38 3.98 11.74 -6.56
C SER A 38 4.02 10.32 -7.13
N MET A 39 4.21 10.21 -8.44
CA MET A 39 4.34 8.93 -9.15
C MET A 39 5.60 8.15 -8.74
N VAL A 40 6.73 8.84 -8.52
CA VAL A 40 8.00 8.22 -8.09
C VAL A 40 7.87 7.69 -6.68
N ILE A 41 7.24 8.46 -5.79
CA ILE A 41 6.99 8.05 -4.40
C ILE A 41 6.06 6.82 -4.36
N ALA A 42 4.99 6.83 -5.16
CA ALA A 42 4.09 5.68 -5.30
C ALA A 42 4.84 4.44 -5.82
N ALA A 43 5.57 4.57 -6.92
CA ALA A 43 6.34 3.48 -7.52
C ALA A 43 7.35 2.88 -6.54
N TRP A 44 8.11 3.72 -5.83
CA TRP A 44 9.08 3.28 -4.84
C TRP A 44 8.42 2.49 -3.71
N ARG A 45 7.27 2.96 -3.20
CA ARG A 45 6.51 2.26 -2.16
C ARG A 45 6.04 0.88 -2.61
N LEU A 46 5.46 0.76 -3.81
CA LEU A 46 5.05 -0.54 -4.34
C LEU A 46 6.25 -1.45 -4.57
N MET A 47 7.37 -0.91 -5.06
CA MET A 47 8.58 -1.68 -5.33
C MET A 47 9.16 -2.28 -4.05
N VAL A 48 9.31 -1.47 -3.00
CA VAL A 48 9.80 -1.94 -1.69
C VAL A 48 8.84 -2.96 -1.09
N ALA A 49 7.53 -2.69 -1.09
CA ALA A 49 6.54 -3.65 -0.58
C ALA A 49 6.62 -4.99 -1.33
N THR A 50 6.70 -4.94 -2.67
CA THR A 50 6.84 -6.14 -3.50
C THR A 50 8.15 -6.86 -3.23
N ALA A 51 9.27 -6.16 -3.12
CA ALA A 51 10.58 -6.75 -2.87
C ALA A 51 10.66 -7.44 -1.50
N VAL A 52 9.99 -6.90 -0.48
CA VAL A 52 9.93 -7.52 0.86
C VAL A 52 8.96 -8.71 0.87
N LEU A 53 7.78 -8.59 0.28
CA LEU A 53 6.75 -9.64 0.31
C LEU A 53 7.07 -10.82 -0.62
N SER A 54 7.65 -10.56 -1.79
CA SER A 54 7.95 -11.59 -2.80
C SER A 54 8.75 -12.78 -2.25
N PRO A 55 9.90 -12.59 -1.56
CA PRO A 55 10.68 -13.72 -1.03
C PRO A 55 9.96 -14.46 0.10
N LEU A 56 9.15 -13.77 0.91
CA LEU A 56 8.34 -14.41 1.96
C LEU A 56 7.28 -15.33 1.34
N VAL A 57 6.51 -14.81 0.39
CA VAL A 57 5.46 -15.55 -0.29
C VAL A 57 6.05 -16.72 -1.10
N TRP A 58 7.17 -16.48 -1.79
CA TRP A 58 7.84 -17.51 -2.58
C TRP A 58 8.33 -18.68 -1.71
N ARG A 59 8.85 -18.41 -0.50
CA ARG A 59 9.33 -19.45 0.41
C ARG A 59 8.19 -20.24 1.05
N SER A 60 7.11 -19.58 1.47
CA SER A 60 6.03 -20.25 2.22
C SER A 60 4.95 -20.87 1.33
N HIS A 61 4.69 -20.33 0.14
CA HIS A 61 3.50 -20.70 -0.66
C HIS A 61 3.83 -21.17 -2.09
N ARG A 62 5.07 -21.57 -2.36
CA ARG A 62 5.51 -22.07 -3.68
C ARG A 62 4.58 -23.12 -4.34
N PRO A 63 4.04 -24.12 -3.62
CA PRO A 63 3.17 -25.14 -4.23
C PRO A 63 1.85 -24.56 -4.72
N GLU A 64 1.34 -23.54 -4.04
CA GLU A 64 0.07 -22.88 -4.34
C GLU A 64 0.22 -21.93 -5.53
N LEU A 65 1.33 -21.18 -5.61
CA LEU A 65 1.65 -20.37 -6.79
C LEU A 65 1.75 -21.20 -8.06
N ARG A 66 2.26 -22.45 -7.98
CA ARG A 66 2.36 -23.35 -9.14
C ARG A 66 1.01 -23.89 -9.62
N ARG A 67 -0.04 -23.81 -8.79
CA ARG A 67 -1.39 -24.27 -9.13
C ARG A 67 -2.29 -23.15 -9.68
N LEU A 68 -1.80 -21.90 -9.67
CA LEU A 68 -2.55 -20.75 -10.19
C LEU A 68 -2.88 -20.93 -11.67
N HIS A 69 -4.15 -20.74 -12.02
CA HIS A 69 -4.57 -20.77 -13.41
C HIS A 69 -4.20 -19.44 -14.09
N ARG A 70 -4.04 -19.45 -15.42
CA ARG A 70 -3.75 -18.21 -16.20
C ARG A 70 -4.80 -17.12 -15.98
N ARG A 71 -6.05 -17.52 -15.72
CA ARG A 71 -7.15 -16.61 -15.41
C ARG A 71 -6.94 -15.90 -14.07
N ASP A 72 -6.44 -16.60 -13.06
CA ASP A 72 -6.15 -16.02 -11.74
C ASP A 72 -4.98 -15.04 -11.83
N LEU A 73 -3.99 -15.35 -12.66
CA LEU A 73 -2.90 -14.44 -13.01
C LEU A 73 -3.41 -13.16 -13.68
N ASN A 74 -4.35 -13.26 -14.62
CA ASN A 74 -4.94 -12.09 -15.27
C ASN A 74 -5.72 -11.24 -14.27
N TRP A 75 -6.49 -11.84 -13.38
CA TRP A 75 -7.18 -11.12 -12.31
C TRP A 75 -6.22 -10.49 -11.31
N GLY A 76 -5.13 -11.18 -10.97
CA GLY A 76 -4.07 -10.65 -10.12
C GLY A 76 -3.36 -9.45 -10.75
N LEU A 77 -3.07 -9.51 -12.05
CA LEU A 77 -2.53 -8.38 -12.82
C LEU A 77 -3.52 -7.21 -12.85
N ALA A 78 -4.79 -7.47 -13.13
CA ALA A 78 -5.82 -6.43 -13.14
C ALA A 78 -5.96 -5.75 -11.76
N ALA A 79 -5.99 -6.54 -10.68
CA ALA A 79 -6.00 -6.02 -9.31
C ALA A 79 -4.74 -5.21 -9.00
N GLY A 80 -3.57 -5.65 -9.47
CA GLY A 80 -2.31 -4.92 -9.34
C GLY A 80 -2.32 -3.57 -10.06
N VAL A 81 -2.85 -3.51 -11.28
CA VAL A 81 -3.00 -2.26 -12.05
C VAL A 81 -3.95 -1.29 -11.34
N LEU A 82 -5.10 -1.78 -10.86
CA LEU A 82 -6.04 -0.95 -10.10
C LEU A 82 -5.43 -0.45 -8.79
N LEU A 83 -4.67 -1.29 -8.09
CA LEU A 83 -3.97 -0.90 -6.86
C LEU A 83 -2.89 0.16 -7.13
N ALA A 84 -2.14 0.02 -8.22
CA ALA A 84 -1.15 1.02 -8.64
C ALA A 84 -1.81 2.36 -8.98
N ALA A 85 -2.90 2.32 -9.75
CA ALA A 85 -3.68 3.51 -10.07
C ALA A 85 -4.23 4.19 -8.81
N HIS A 86 -4.83 3.42 -7.91
CA HIS A 86 -5.37 3.91 -6.64
C HIS A 86 -4.30 4.61 -5.79
N LEU A 87 -3.12 4.00 -5.62
CA LEU A 87 -2.03 4.59 -4.84
C LEU A 87 -1.43 5.83 -5.52
N ALA A 88 -1.32 5.83 -6.85
CA ALA A 88 -0.90 7.00 -7.60
C ALA A 88 -1.89 8.16 -7.42
N THR A 89 -3.20 7.91 -7.50
CA THR A 89 -4.23 8.93 -7.30
C THR A 89 -4.26 9.45 -5.86
N TRP A 90 -4.12 8.57 -4.87
CA TRP A 90 -4.13 8.95 -3.46
C TRP A 90 -2.91 9.82 -3.10
N ILE A 91 -1.70 9.43 -3.54
CA ILE A 91 -0.47 10.20 -3.29
C ILE A 91 -0.47 11.52 -4.06
N SER A 92 -1.04 11.54 -5.28
CA SER A 92 -1.22 12.78 -6.03
C SER A 92 -2.21 13.71 -5.33
N SER A 93 -3.30 13.19 -4.75
CA SER A 93 -4.25 13.99 -3.96
C SER A 93 -3.56 14.69 -2.77
N LEU A 94 -2.57 14.05 -2.13
CA LEU A 94 -1.78 14.66 -1.04
C LEU A 94 -0.92 15.85 -1.49
N ALA A 95 -0.57 15.93 -2.79
CA ALA A 95 0.17 17.06 -3.35
C ALA A 95 -0.73 18.26 -3.65
N TYR A 96 -1.98 18.01 -4.04
CA TYR A 96 -2.94 19.06 -4.43
C TYR A 96 -3.82 19.54 -3.27
N THR A 97 -3.94 18.77 -2.18
CA THR A 97 -4.82 19.10 -1.05
C THR A 97 -4.18 18.80 0.31
N SER A 98 -4.72 19.42 1.37
CA SER A 98 -4.32 19.15 2.75
C SER A 98 -4.45 17.65 3.07
N VAL A 99 -3.49 17.11 3.82
CA VAL A 99 -3.55 15.73 4.36
C VAL A 99 -4.89 15.45 5.03
N ALA A 100 -5.46 16.45 5.72
CA ALA A 100 -6.74 16.33 6.41
C ALA A 100 -7.93 16.20 5.45
N SER A 101 -7.96 16.92 4.33
CA SER A 101 -9.06 16.81 3.36
C SER A 101 -8.96 15.55 2.51
N SER A 102 -7.75 15.14 2.14
CA SER A 102 -7.53 13.89 1.39
C SER A 102 -7.88 12.65 2.23
N ALA A 103 -7.53 12.66 3.52
CA ALA A 103 -7.92 11.59 4.44
C ALA A 103 -9.44 11.53 4.66
N ALA A 104 -10.11 12.67 4.79
CA ALA A 104 -11.57 12.71 4.95
C ALA A 104 -12.30 12.17 3.69
N LEU A 105 -11.85 12.55 2.49
CA LEU A 105 -12.47 12.16 1.22
C LEU A 105 -12.27 10.69 0.85
N VAL A 106 -11.18 10.04 1.28
CA VAL A 106 -10.96 8.61 0.99
C VAL A 106 -11.75 7.69 1.94
N THR A 107 -12.28 8.24 3.03
CA THR A 107 -13.00 7.49 4.09
C THR A 107 -14.52 7.63 4.07
N THR A 108 -15.09 8.44 3.18
CA THR A 108 -16.56 8.47 2.91
C THR A 108 -16.95 7.39 1.93
#